data_AF-A0A2N2UZS1-F1
#
_entry.id   AF-A0A2N2UZS1-F1
#
_cell.length_a   1.000
_cell.length_b   1.000
_cell.length_c   1.000
_cell.angle_alpha   90.00
_cell.angle_beta   90.00
_cell.angle_gamma   90.00
#
_symmetry.space_group_name_H-M   'P 1'
#
loop_
_entity.id
_entity.type
_entity.pdbx_description
1 polymer ?
#
loop_
_entity_poly.entity_id
_entity_poly.type
_entity_poly.pdbx_seq_one_letter_code
_entity_poly.pdbx_strand_id
1 'polypeptide(L)'
;MKLAMRHSTLATKEASLPVVEVRRLTESGHQTAVITSARHLGNTVIAGRMFARWCQENFFAYMMEHYEIDGLIQYGAESLPDTVLTVNPAWRKLDKAARKALTMVRKLHAKLGAMGKEETGLEMQKKAECVQDIQTAQIELEQLRLERRKTTKKVQLDTLPEDQRPSQLLPLNKQFTDAVKMIAYRAETALVAILRRHLKKEEEARALVRELFVSTADIEPDEANNILRVRIHRMACPAHDKAMAALLAEISELQFCHPEAGAKMVFTLV
;
A
#
# COMPACT_ATOMS: atom_id res chain seq x y z
N MET A 1 -9.85 18.47 16.05
CA MET A 1 -8.45 17.99 15.89
C MET A 1 -7.52 18.99 16.57
N LYS A 2 -6.69 18.56 17.53
CA LYS A 2 -5.71 19.46 18.19
C LYS A 2 -4.45 19.55 17.34
N LEU A 3 -4.18 20.72 16.77
CA LEU A 3 -3.08 20.97 15.85
C LEU A 3 -2.18 22.11 16.34
N ALA A 4 -0.87 21.95 16.16
CA ALA A 4 0.13 23.02 16.31
C ALA A 4 0.93 23.15 15.01
N MET A 5 1.37 24.36 14.69
CA MET A 5 2.14 24.65 13.47
C MET A 5 3.37 25.46 13.82
N ARG A 6 4.51 25.14 13.19
CA ARG A 6 5.77 25.84 13.35
C ARG A 6 6.48 25.94 11.99
N HIS A 7 7.05 27.10 11.69
CA HIS A 7 7.97 27.26 10.58
C HIS A 7 9.39 26.90 11.01
N SER A 8 10.11 26.13 10.19
CA SER A 8 11.48 25.68 10.48
C SER A 8 12.30 25.63 9.20
N THR A 9 13.60 25.36 9.31
CA THR A 9 14.51 25.22 8.17
C THR A 9 15.32 23.96 8.35
N LEU A 10 15.27 23.07 7.36
CA LEU A 10 16.16 21.91 7.30
C LEU A 10 17.43 22.31 6.55
N ALA A 11 18.59 22.14 7.16
CA ALA A 11 19.87 22.52 6.56
C ALA A 11 20.88 21.37 6.58
N THR A 12 21.67 21.29 5.51
CA THR A 12 22.91 20.52 5.40
C THR A 12 24.07 21.50 5.21
N LYS A 13 25.31 21.00 5.14
CA LYS A 13 26.47 21.86 4.87
C LYS A 13 26.39 22.60 3.52
N GLU A 14 25.62 22.09 2.57
CA GLU A 14 25.58 22.58 1.18
C GLU A 14 24.24 23.21 0.78
N ALA A 15 23.16 22.96 1.51
CA ALA A 15 21.82 23.44 1.15
C ALA A 15 20.88 23.63 2.36
N SER A 16 19.96 24.59 2.27
CA SER A 16 18.88 24.81 3.24
C SER A 16 17.50 24.86 2.59
N LEU A 17 16.50 24.26 3.24
CA LEU A 17 15.11 24.21 2.79
C LEU A 17 14.17 24.69 3.89
N PRO A 18 13.44 25.81 3.70
CA PRO A 18 12.40 26.22 4.64
C PRO A 18 11.20 25.27 4.56
N VAL A 19 10.71 24.84 5.72
CA VAL A 19 9.62 23.88 5.87
C VAL A 19 8.61 24.36 6.92
N VAL A 20 7.42 23.78 6.90
CA VAL A 20 6.43 23.87 7.97
C VAL A 20 6.30 22.51 8.62
N GLU A 21 6.31 22.50 9.95
CA GLU A 21 5.97 21.36 10.78
C GLU A 21 4.56 21.55 11.37
N VAL A 22 3.67 20.60 11.11
CA VAL A 22 2.35 20.52 11.76
C VAL A 22 2.34 19.29 12.67
N ARG A 23 1.94 19.46 13.93
CA ARG A 23 1.78 18.36 14.88
C ARG A 23 0.31 18.12 15.18
N ARG A 24 -0.14 16.86 15.06
CA ARG A 24 -1.44 16.40 15.57
C ARG A 24 -1.23 15.71 16.90
N LEU A 25 -2.01 16.10 17.91
CA LEU A 25 -2.16 15.36 19.16
C LEU A 25 -3.42 14.48 19.10
N THR A 26 -3.26 13.18 19.35
CA THR A 26 -4.38 12.24 19.50
C THR A 26 -4.91 12.23 20.93
N GLU A 27 -6.09 11.63 21.13
CA GLU A 27 -6.68 11.45 22.48
C GLU A 27 -5.83 10.56 23.39
N SER A 28 -5.09 9.61 22.81
CA SER A 28 -4.10 8.79 23.52
C SER A 28 -2.82 9.54 23.93
N GLY A 29 -2.69 10.81 23.58
CA GLY A 29 -1.50 11.63 23.86
C GLY A 29 -0.36 11.46 22.85
N HIS A 30 -0.52 10.59 21.84
CA HIS A 30 0.47 10.44 20.77
C HIS A 30 0.53 11.69 19.89
N GLN A 31 1.75 12.11 19.52
CA GLN A 31 1.98 13.23 18.63
C GLN A 31 2.57 12.75 17.31
N THR A 32 1.90 13.07 16.20
CA THR A 32 2.40 12.81 14.86
C THR A 32 2.84 14.13 14.23
N ALA A 33 4.11 14.22 13.84
CA ALA A 33 4.67 15.37 13.14
C ALA A 33 4.58 15.19 11.62
N VAL A 34 4.13 16.23 10.94
CA VAL A 34 4.08 16.36 9.49
C VAL A 34 5.02 17.48 9.10
N ILE A 35 6.06 17.19 8.31
CA ILE A 35 7.00 18.18 7.80
C ILE A 35 6.76 18.35 6.29
N THR A 36 6.53 19.58 5.83
CA THR A 36 6.18 19.85 4.43
C THR A 36 6.79 21.16 3.92
N SER A 37 7.07 21.22 2.62
CA SER A 37 7.45 22.43 1.89
C SER A 37 6.24 23.28 1.47
N ALA A 38 5.01 22.81 1.70
CA ALA A 38 3.77 23.50 1.35
C ALA A 38 3.45 24.65 2.34
N ARG A 39 4.36 25.64 2.41
CA ARG A 39 4.37 26.71 3.41
C ARG A 39 3.16 27.65 3.34
N HIS A 40 2.44 27.66 2.21
CA HIS A 40 1.26 28.51 1.99
C HIS A 40 -0.04 27.86 2.47
N LEU A 41 -0.02 26.59 2.89
CA LEU A 41 -1.20 25.89 3.37
C LEU A 41 -1.38 26.06 4.88
N GLY A 42 -2.63 26.20 5.31
CA GLY A 42 -2.98 26.19 6.72
C GLY A 42 -2.80 24.80 7.36
N ASN A 43 -2.59 24.76 8.67
CA ASN A 43 -2.35 23.54 9.43
C ASN A 43 -3.45 22.46 9.26
N THR A 44 -4.73 22.85 9.21
CA THR A 44 -5.85 21.94 9.00
C THR A 44 -5.80 21.27 7.63
N VAL A 45 -5.42 22.01 6.59
CA VAL A 45 -5.30 21.47 5.22
C VAL A 45 -4.12 20.52 5.13
N ILE A 46 -2.97 20.89 5.70
CA ILE A 46 -1.78 20.03 5.75
C ILE A 46 -2.09 18.73 6.49
N ALA A 47 -2.65 18.83 7.69
CA ALA A 47 -3.04 17.67 8.48
C ALA A 47 -4.08 16.82 7.73
N GLY A 48 -5.16 17.42 7.23
CA GLY A 48 -6.21 16.73 6.49
C GLY A 48 -5.68 15.94 5.30
N ARG A 49 -4.83 16.54 4.46
CA ARG A 49 -4.20 15.85 3.32
C ARG A 49 -3.29 14.70 3.76
N MET A 50 -2.51 14.89 4.83
CA MET A 50 -1.65 13.83 5.34
C MET A 50 -2.42 12.66 5.95
N PHE A 51 -3.51 12.91 6.68
CA PHE A 51 -4.32 11.83 7.25
C PHE A 51 -5.18 11.15 6.17
N ALA A 52 -5.60 11.88 5.13
CA ALA A 52 -6.23 11.28 3.97
C ALA A 52 -5.30 10.32 3.20
N ARG A 53 -3.97 10.48 3.32
CA ARG A 53 -3.00 9.51 2.77
C ARG A 53 -3.20 8.12 3.39
N TRP A 54 -3.53 8.05 4.68
CA TRP A 54 -3.75 6.77 5.35
C TRP A 54 -4.91 5.97 4.74
N CYS A 55 -5.90 6.65 4.14
CA CYS A 55 -6.96 6.00 3.39
C CYS A 55 -6.42 5.17 2.21
N GLN A 56 -5.27 5.53 1.63
CA GLN A 56 -4.64 4.74 0.57
C GLN A 56 -4.12 3.41 1.10
N GLU A 57 -3.50 3.40 2.28
CA GLU A 57 -3.00 2.17 2.90
C GLU A 57 -4.17 1.25 3.28
N ASN A 58 -5.25 1.82 3.83
CA ASN A 58 -6.47 1.06 4.11
C ASN A 58 -7.10 0.49 2.83
N PHE A 59 -7.12 1.25 1.73
CA PHE A 59 -7.58 0.76 0.42
C PHE A 59 -6.75 -0.43 -0.06
N PHE A 60 -5.42 -0.28 -0.12
CA PHE A 60 -4.57 -1.36 -0.61
C PHE A 60 -4.65 -2.60 0.28
N ALA A 61 -4.59 -2.44 1.61
CA ALA A 61 -4.71 -3.57 2.54
C ALA A 61 -6.02 -4.35 2.31
N TYR A 62 -7.14 -3.63 2.29
CA TYR A 62 -8.47 -4.23 2.11
C TYR A 62 -8.64 -4.89 0.74
N MET A 63 -8.20 -4.22 -0.32
CA MET A 63 -8.34 -4.73 -1.69
C MET A 63 -7.40 -5.90 -1.98
N MET A 64 -6.22 -5.96 -1.35
CA MET A 64 -5.35 -7.13 -1.39
C MET A 64 -5.99 -8.32 -0.67
N GLU A 65 -6.61 -8.08 0.50
CA GLU A 65 -7.19 -9.13 1.32
C GLU A 65 -8.45 -9.75 0.71
N HIS A 66 -9.29 -8.96 0.03
CA HIS A 66 -10.62 -9.41 -0.39
C HIS A 66 -10.90 -9.37 -1.89
N TYR A 67 -10.12 -8.63 -2.68
CA TYR A 67 -10.45 -8.35 -4.09
C TYR A 67 -9.28 -8.49 -5.06
N GLU A 68 -8.19 -9.12 -4.63
CA GLU A 68 -7.03 -9.46 -5.44
C GLU A 68 -6.58 -8.30 -6.34
N ILE A 69 -6.36 -7.12 -5.76
CA ILE A 69 -5.98 -5.91 -6.53
C ILE A 69 -4.67 -6.09 -7.31
N ASP A 70 -3.79 -6.97 -6.84
CA ASP A 70 -2.52 -7.30 -7.47
C ASP A 70 -2.61 -8.45 -8.48
N GLY A 71 -3.81 -9.00 -8.70
CA GLY A 71 -4.04 -10.07 -9.66
C GLY A 71 -3.67 -9.67 -11.09
N LEU A 72 -3.17 -10.63 -11.86
CA LEU A 72 -2.79 -10.42 -13.25
C LEU A 72 -4.05 -10.24 -14.11
N ILE A 73 -4.25 -9.05 -14.65
CA ILE A 73 -5.42 -8.73 -15.50
C ILE A 73 -5.23 -9.17 -16.95
N GLN A 74 -4.01 -9.10 -17.46
CA GLN A 74 -3.71 -9.40 -18.85
C GLN A 74 -2.33 -10.04 -18.97
N TYR A 75 -2.22 -11.09 -19.78
CA TYR A 75 -0.94 -11.65 -20.19
C TYR A 75 -0.28 -10.79 -21.26
N GLY A 76 1.05 -10.68 -21.19
CA GLY A 76 1.85 -9.97 -22.16
C GLY A 76 2.78 -8.96 -21.52
N ALA A 77 3.78 -8.57 -22.29
CA ALA A 77 4.74 -7.55 -21.91
C ALA A 77 5.06 -6.68 -23.11
N GLU A 78 5.35 -5.41 -22.86
CA GLU A 78 5.80 -4.46 -23.86
C GLU A 78 7.21 -3.96 -23.53
N SER A 79 7.94 -3.58 -24.57
CA SER A 79 9.24 -2.93 -24.45
C SER A 79 9.08 -1.55 -23.84
N LEU A 80 9.98 -1.19 -22.93
CA LEU A 80 10.08 0.16 -22.42
C LEU A 80 10.72 1.08 -23.47
N PRO A 81 10.41 2.40 -23.46
CA PRO A 81 11.13 3.36 -24.30
C PRO A 81 12.62 3.40 -24.00
N ASP A 82 13.44 3.48 -25.04
CA ASP A 82 14.91 3.42 -24.96
C ASP A 82 15.53 4.50 -24.05
N THR A 83 14.87 5.66 -23.95
CA THR A 83 15.33 6.80 -23.14
C THR A 83 15.12 6.59 -21.63
N VAL A 84 14.45 5.52 -21.21
CA VAL A 84 14.14 5.27 -19.79
C VAL A 84 15.42 4.91 -19.01
N LEU A 85 15.65 5.61 -17.90
CA LEU A 85 16.77 5.33 -17.00
C LEU A 85 16.49 4.13 -16.08
N THR A 86 17.05 2.98 -16.44
CA THR A 86 16.94 1.74 -15.65
C THR A 86 18.15 1.54 -14.73
N VAL A 87 18.02 0.65 -13.75
CA VAL A 87 19.15 0.33 -12.86
C VAL A 87 20.09 -0.59 -13.61
N ASN A 88 21.37 -0.22 -13.68
CA ASN A 88 22.39 -1.01 -14.34
C ASN A 88 22.48 -2.43 -13.73
N PRO A 89 22.29 -3.51 -14.51
CA PRO A 89 22.40 -4.88 -14.03
C PRO A 89 23.75 -5.21 -13.38
N ALA A 90 24.86 -4.66 -13.89
CA ALA A 90 26.19 -4.82 -13.30
C ALA A 90 26.26 -4.17 -11.91
N TRP A 91 25.74 -2.94 -11.78
CA TRP A 91 25.64 -2.26 -10.48
C TRP A 91 24.76 -3.05 -9.51
N ARG A 92 23.63 -3.61 -9.97
CA ARG A 92 22.72 -4.41 -9.15
C ARG A 92 23.39 -5.72 -8.66
N LYS A 93 24.19 -6.37 -9.50
CA LYS A 93 24.99 -7.55 -9.11
C LYS A 93 25.99 -7.18 -7.99
N LEU A 94 26.73 -6.08 -8.15
CA LEU A 94 27.67 -5.59 -7.15
C LEU A 94 26.96 -5.18 -5.84
N ASP A 95 25.80 -4.53 -5.92
CA ASP A 95 25.02 -4.17 -4.73
C ASP A 95 24.53 -5.41 -3.96
N LYS A 96 24.06 -6.44 -4.67
CA LYS A 96 23.66 -7.71 -4.07
C LYS A 96 24.85 -8.43 -3.42
N ALA A 97 26.00 -8.46 -4.09
CA ALA A 97 27.24 -9.04 -3.55
C ALA A 97 27.70 -8.30 -2.29
N ALA A 98 27.76 -6.96 -2.33
CA ALA A 98 28.16 -6.14 -1.19
C ALA A 98 27.22 -6.30 0.01
N ARG A 99 25.89 -6.40 -0.21
CA ARG A 99 24.93 -6.69 0.86
C ARG A 99 25.16 -8.07 1.46
N LYS A 100 25.42 -9.09 0.63
CA LYS A 100 25.71 -10.45 1.09
C LYS A 100 26.99 -10.49 1.94
N ALA A 101 28.07 -9.86 1.47
CA ALA A 101 29.33 -9.74 2.20
C ALA A 101 29.15 -8.99 3.53
N LEU A 102 28.38 -7.90 3.55
CA LEU A 102 28.05 -7.19 4.79
C LEU A 102 27.31 -8.08 5.79
N THR A 103 26.33 -8.87 5.33
CA THR A 103 25.63 -9.82 6.19
C THR A 103 26.58 -10.90 6.72
N MET A 104 27.54 -11.36 5.92
CA MET A 104 28.56 -12.33 6.35
C MET A 104 29.45 -11.73 7.44
N VAL A 105 29.99 -10.52 7.24
CA VAL A 105 30.79 -9.80 8.25
C VAL A 105 30.02 -9.64 9.55
N ARG A 106 28.73 -9.28 9.49
CA ARG A 106 27.88 -9.17 10.69
C ARG A 106 27.68 -10.51 11.41
N LYS A 107 27.48 -11.59 10.66
CA LYS A 107 27.35 -12.94 11.23
C LYS A 107 28.64 -13.39 11.91
N LEU A 108 29.81 -13.15 11.30
CA LEU A 108 31.10 -13.48 11.89
C LEU A 108 31.38 -12.66 13.16
N HIS A 109 31.08 -11.36 13.16
CA HIS A 109 31.18 -10.54 14.37
C HIS A 109 30.26 -11.04 15.49
N ALA A 110 29.03 -11.42 15.16
CA ALA A 110 28.10 -11.99 16.13
C ALA A 110 28.63 -13.33 16.68
N LYS A 111 29.18 -14.19 15.81
CA LYS A 111 29.81 -15.46 16.20
C LYS A 111 30.98 -15.23 17.15
N LEU A 112 31.87 -14.27 16.85
CA LEU A 112 32.98 -13.89 17.72
C LEU A 112 32.49 -13.37 19.07
N GLY A 113 31.47 -12.51 19.09
CA GLY A 113 30.90 -11.95 20.33
C GLY A 113 30.15 -12.97 21.19
N ALA A 114 29.68 -14.08 20.59
CA ALA A 114 29.04 -15.19 21.30
C ALA A 114 30.05 -16.22 21.86
N MET A 115 31.34 -16.14 21.49
CA MET A 115 32.37 -17.01 22.06
C MET A 115 32.61 -16.63 23.53
N GLY A 116 32.70 -17.64 24.40
CA GLY A 116 32.92 -17.46 25.84
C GLY A 116 34.22 -16.73 26.19
N LYS A 117 34.30 -16.18 27.41
CA LYS A 117 35.52 -15.50 27.91
C LYS A 117 36.65 -16.46 28.28
N GLU A 118 36.41 -17.77 28.25
CA GLU A 118 37.43 -18.77 28.56
C GLU A 118 38.60 -18.69 27.56
N GLU A 119 39.80 -18.88 28.10
CA GLU A 119 41.10 -18.79 27.41
C GLU A 119 41.76 -20.16 27.37
N THR A 120 40.99 -21.20 27.04
CA THR A 120 41.62 -22.48 26.68
C THR A 120 42.35 -22.32 25.33
N GLY A 121 43.48 -23.02 25.14
CA GLY A 121 44.28 -22.90 23.91
C GLY A 121 43.48 -23.16 22.62
N LEU A 122 42.49 -24.05 22.70
CA LEU A 122 41.61 -24.42 21.59
C LEU A 122 40.55 -23.34 21.28
N GLU A 123 40.12 -22.56 22.28
CA GLU A 123 39.23 -21.41 22.10
C GLU A 123 39.97 -20.17 21.58
N MET A 124 41.23 -19.97 22.02
CA MET A 124 42.08 -18.93 21.45
C MET A 124 42.31 -19.13 19.95
N GLN A 125 42.55 -20.37 19.52
CA GLN A 125 42.71 -20.70 18.10
C GLN A 125 41.42 -20.42 17.30
N LYS A 126 40.27 -20.85 17.80
CA LYS A 126 38.97 -20.58 17.16
C LYS A 126 38.62 -19.08 17.09
N LYS A 127 38.99 -18.31 18.10
CA LYS A 127 38.83 -16.84 18.09
C LYS A 127 39.74 -16.21 17.05
N ALA A 128 41.00 -16.65 16.95
CA ALA A 128 41.95 -16.15 15.96
C ALA A 128 41.50 -16.44 14.52
N GLU A 129 41.04 -17.66 14.24
CA GLU A 129 40.45 -18.04 12.95
C GLU A 129 39.24 -17.18 12.60
N CYS A 130 38.33 -16.96 13.56
CA CYS A 130 37.16 -16.10 13.37
C CYS A 130 37.54 -14.64 13.05
N VAL A 131 38.60 -14.11 13.69
CA VAL A 131 39.12 -12.77 13.41
C VAL A 131 39.73 -12.69 12.00
N GLN A 132 40.46 -13.73 11.55
CA GLN A 132 41.00 -13.81 10.19
C GLN A 132 39.87 -13.87 9.14
N ASP A 133 38.83 -14.66 9.39
CA ASP A 133 37.64 -14.73 8.54
C ASP A 133 36.95 -13.36 8.42
N ILE A 134 36.85 -12.63 9.54
CA ILE A 134 36.30 -11.27 9.57
C ILE A 134 37.13 -10.33 8.70
N GLN A 135 38.45 -10.33 8.85
CA GLN A 135 39.35 -9.47 8.08
C GLN A 135 39.23 -9.75 6.58
N THR A 136 39.22 -11.03 6.20
CA THR A 136 39.06 -11.46 4.80
C THR A 136 37.73 -10.98 4.23
N ALA A 137 36.62 -11.20 4.95
CA ALA A 137 35.29 -10.76 4.52
C ALA A 137 35.15 -9.23 4.47
N GLN A 138 35.87 -8.50 5.32
CA GLN A 138 35.91 -7.03 5.30
C GLN A 138 36.66 -6.50 4.07
N ILE A 139 37.79 -7.12 3.70
CA ILE A 139 38.54 -6.76 2.50
C ILE A 139 37.66 -6.96 1.26
N GLU A 140 37.00 -8.12 1.15
CA GLU A 140 36.08 -8.41 0.05
C GLU A 140 34.93 -7.39 -0.01
N LEU A 141 34.35 -7.04 1.14
CA LEU A 141 33.28 -6.04 1.23
C LEU A 141 33.74 -4.66 0.73
N GLU A 142 34.92 -4.21 1.12
CA GLU A 142 35.45 -2.91 0.70
C GLU A 142 35.81 -2.88 -0.78
N GLN A 143 36.34 -3.97 -1.33
CA GLN A 143 36.57 -4.12 -2.78
C GLN A 143 35.25 -4.01 -3.55
N LEU A 144 34.22 -4.78 -3.16
CA LEU A 144 32.89 -4.74 -3.78
C LEU A 144 32.25 -3.35 -3.67
N ARG A 145 32.44 -2.65 -2.55
CA ARG A 145 31.96 -1.27 -2.37
C ARG A 145 32.66 -0.31 -3.32
N LEU A 146 33.96 -0.45 -3.53
CA LEU A 146 34.76 0.39 -4.40
C LEU A 146 34.39 0.18 -5.87
N GLU A 147 34.24 -1.06 -6.30
CA GLU A 147 33.75 -1.41 -7.66
C GLU A 147 32.32 -0.89 -7.89
N ARG A 148 31.43 -1.05 -6.90
CA ARG A 148 30.07 -0.52 -6.97
C ARG A 148 30.05 1.01 -7.08
N ARG A 149 30.97 1.72 -6.41
CA ARG A 149 31.10 3.19 -6.50
C ARG A 149 31.58 3.65 -7.87
N LYS A 150 32.47 2.88 -8.51
CA LYS A 150 32.96 3.15 -9.87
C LYS A 150 31.90 2.87 -10.93
N THR A 151 30.93 2.01 -10.64
CA THR A 151 29.87 1.62 -11.59
C THR A 151 28.69 2.59 -11.52
N THR A 152 28.24 3.08 -12.68
CA THR A 152 27.07 3.96 -12.76
C THR A 152 25.79 3.21 -12.36
N LYS A 153 25.03 3.77 -11.40
CA LYS A 153 23.79 3.16 -10.88
C LYS A 153 22.65 3.12 -11.90
N LYS A 154 22.54 4.17 -12.72
CA LYS A 154 21.46 4.34 -13.70
C LYS A 154 22.06 4.46 -15.09
N VAL A 155 21.50 3.74 -16.06
CA VAL A 155 21.89 3.77 -17.47
C VAL A 155 20.64 3.83 -18.34
N GLN A 156 20.76 4.38 -19.55
CA GLN A 156 19.68 4.35 -20.54
C GLN A 156 19.46 2.92 -21.04
N LEU A 157 18.23 2.61 -21.44
CA LEU A 157 17.84 1.24 -21.76
C LEU A 157 18.50 0.73 -23.04
N ASP A 158 18.67 1.61 -24.04
CA ASP A 158 19.39 1.35 -25.29
C ASP A 158 20.85 0.89 -25.08
N THR A 159 21.53 1.42 -24.05
CA THR A 159 22.90 1.05 -23.71
C THR A 159 23.03 -0.38 -23.17
N LEU A 160 21.91 -1.00 -22.76
CA LEU A 160 21.91 -2.38 -22.30
C LEU A 160 21.79 -3.37 -23.46
N PRO A 161 22.44 -4.54 -23.38
CA PRO A 161 22.19 -5.67 -24.26
C PRO A 161 20.71 -6.08 -24.25
N GLU A 162 20.17 -6.52 -25.39
CA GLU A 162 18.74 -6.86 -25.55
C GLU A 162 18.25 -7.91 -24.52
N ASP A 163 19.08 -8.90 -24.19
CA ASP A 163 18.80 -9.94 -23.20
C ASP A 163 18.70 -9.41 -21.76
N GLN A 164 19.19 -8.19 -21.51
CA GLN A 164 19.21 -7.54 -20.19
C GLN A 164 18.24 -6.37 -20.10
N ARG A 165 17.54 -6.03 -21.19
CA ARG A 165 16.54 -4.96 -21.21
C ARG A 165 15.26 -5.44 -20.50
N PRO A 166 14.84 -4.80 -19.39
CA PRO A 166 13.57 -5.12 -18.78
C PRO A 166 12.40 -4.75 -19.70
N SER A 167 11.36 -5.60 -19.68
CA SER A 167 10.04 -5.28 -20.20
C SER A 167 9.09 -4.88 -19.06
N GLN A 168 7.93 -4.31 -19.40
CA GLN A 168 6.85 -4.07 -18.46
C GLN A 168 5.60 -4.84 -18.87
N LEU A 169 4.75 -5.20 -17.89
CA LEU A 169 3.42 -5.74 -18.18
C LEU A 169 2.57 -4.68 -18.89
N LEU A 170 1.61 -5.14 -19.70
CA LEU A 170 0.70 -4.26 -20.42
C LEU A 170 -0.13 -3.42 -19.42
N PRO A 171 0.04 -2.08 -19.39
CA PRO A 171 -0.46 -1.28 -18.28
C PRO A 171 -1.93 -0.88 -18.42
N LEU A 172 -2.44 -0.75 -19.65
CA LEU A 172 -3.73 -0.11 -19.94
C LEU A 172 -4.90 -0.83 -19.23
N ASN A 173 -4.98 -2.15 -19.38
CA ASN A 173 -6.06 -2.94 -18.78
C ASN A 173 -5.96 -2.93 -17.25
N LYS A 174 -4.75 -3.03 -16.69
CA LYS A 174 -4.55 -2.92 -15.23
C LYS A 174 -5.01 -1.57 -14.70
N GLN A 175 -4.61 -0.47 -15.36
CA GLN A 175 -5.01 0.88 -14.97
C GLN A 175 -6.53 1.07 -15.03
N PHE A 176 -7.18 0.58 -16.10
CA PHE A 176 -8.62 0.65 -16.25
C PHE A 176 -9.34 -0.15 -15.14
N THR A 177 -8.95 -1.41 -14.93
CA THR A 177 -9.54 -2.25 -13.88
C THR A 177 -9.30 -1.68 -12.49
N ASP A 178 -8.11 -1.12 -12.21
CA ASP A 178 -7.81 -0.47 -10.93
C ASP A 178 -8.68 0.76 -10.70
N ALA A 179 -8.94 1.57 -11.73
CA ALA A 179 -9.85 2.71 -11.63
C ALA A 179 -11.27 2.26 -11.26
N VAL A 180 -11.78 1.20 -11.89
CA VAL A 180 -13.09 0.61 -11.55
C VAL A 180 -13.09 0.08 -10.11
N LYS A 181 -12.06 -0.68 -9.71
CA LYS A 181 -11.88 -1.18 -8.34
C LYS A 181 -11.86 -0.05 -7.30
N MET A 182 -11.19 1.06 -7.60
CA MET A 182 -11.16 2.25 -6.74
C MET A 182 -12.55 2.90 -6.58
N ILE A 183 -13.32 2.99 -7.67
CA ILE A 183 -14.69 3.53 -7.62
C ILE A 183 -15.60 2.60 -6.81
N ALA A 184 -15.52 1.29 -7.07
CA ALA A 184 -16.29 0.27 -6.34
C ALA A 184 -15.99 0.30 -4.84
N TYR A 185 -14.70 0.36 -4.45
CA TYR A 185 -14.31 0.50 -3.05
C TYR A 185 -14.88 1.75 -2.38
N ARG A 186 -14.94 2.87 -3.09
CA ARG A 186 -15.56 4.10 -2.55
C ARG A 186 -17.07 3.94 -2.36
N ALA A 187 -17.75 3.30 -3.31
CA ALA A 187 -19.17 2.97 -3.18
C ALA A 187 -19.41 2.04 -1.98
N GLU A 188 -18.63 0.96 -1.85
CA GLU A 188 -18.66 0.06 -0.69
C GLU A 188 -18.39 0.81 0.62
N THR A 189 -17.45 1.76 0.63
CA THR A 189 -17.17 2.63 1.78
C THR A 189 -18.37 3.48 2.17
N ALA A 190 -19.13 3.99 1.20
CA ALA A 190 -20.36 4.72 1.47
C ALA A 190 -21.45 3.80 2.05
N LEU A 191 -21.62 2.59 1.51
CA LEU A 191 -22.57 1.60 2.03
C LEU A 191 -22.25 1.22 3.48
N VAL A 192 -20.96 0.98 3.79
CA VAL A 192 -20.52 0.72 5.16
C VAL A 192 -20.82 1.91 6.06
N ALA A 193 -20.57 3.15 5.63
CA ALA A 193 -20.88 4.33 6.44
C ALA A 193 -22.38 4.43 6.83
N ILE A 194 -23.29 3.99 5.95
CA ILE A 194 -24.72 3.87 6.26
C ILE A 194 -24.95 2.76 7.30
N LEU A 195 -24.42 1.55 7.06
CA LEU A 195 -24.58 0.41 7.98
C LEU A 195 -23.99 0.67 9.37
N ARG A 196 -22.94 1.49 9.49
CA ARG A 196 -22.34 1.89 10.79
C ARG A 196 -23.32 2.61 11.71
N ARG A 197 -24.42 3.17 11.19
CA ARG A 197 -25.50 3.75 12.01
C ARG A 197 -26.30 2.68 12.76
N HIS A 198 -26.28 1.45 12.28
CA HIS A 198 -27.03 0.30 12.82
C HIS A 198 -26.12 -0.76 13.45
N LEU A 199 -24.84 -0.83 13.04
CA LEU A 199 -23.86 -1.81 13.52
C LEU A 199 -22.73 -1.15 14.31
N LYS A 200 -22.35 -1.75 15.44
CA LYS A 200 -21.34 -1.19 16.36
C LYS A 200 -19.91 -1.28 15.84
N LYS A 201 -19.58 -2.27 15.01
CA LYS A 201 -18.22 -2.50 14.47
C LYS A 201 -18.17 -2.23 12.96
N GLU A 202 -17.07 -1.64 12.49
CA GLU A 202 -16.85 -1.42 11.05
C GLU A 202 -16.54 -2.70 10.30
N GLU A 203 -15.74 -3.59 10.89
CA GLU A 203 -15.42 -4.90 10.32
C GLU A 203 -16.69 -5.73 10.06
N GLU A 204 -17.67 -5.66 10.96
CA GLU A 204 -18.97 -6.33 10.80
C GLU A 204 -19.77 -5.73 9.63
N ALA A 205 -19.81 -4.40 9.51
CA ALA A 205 -20.45 -3.74 8.38
C ALA A 205 -19.77 -4.07 7.04
N ARG A 206 -18.43 -4.14 7.01
CA ARG A 206 -17.64 -4.57 5.83
C ARG A 206 -17.94 -6.01 5.45
N ALA A 207 -18.01 -6.91 6.44
CA ALA A 207 -18.39 -8.30 6.20
C ALA A 207 -19.79 -8.41 5.60
N LEU A 208 -20.75 -7.66 6.14
CA LEU A 208 -22.13 -7.67 5.66
C LEU A 208 -22.27 -7.12 4.24
N VAL A 209 -21.52 -6.07 3.86
CA VAL A 209 -21.54 -5.58 2.46
C VAL A 209 -20.89 -6.59 1.51
N ARG A 210 -19.82 -7.27 1.91
CA ARG A 210 -19.22 -8.34 1.09
C ARG A 210 -20.18 -9.51 0.90
N GLU A 211 -20.89 -9.92 1.96
CA GLU A 211 -21.95 -10.93 1.89
C GLU A 211 -23.05 -10.51 0.92
N LEU A 212 -23.50 -9.25 1.01
CA LEU A 212 -24.49 -8.69 0.09
C LEU A 212 -24.05 -8.80 -1.38
N PHE A 213 -22.80 -8.48 -1.70
CA PHE A 213 -22.30 -8.50 -3.09
C PHE A 213 -22.25 -9.89 -3.73
N VAL A 214 -22.21 -10.95 -2.92
CA VAL A 214 -22.24 -12.34 -3.41
C VAL A 214 -23.59 -13.03 -3.16
N SER A 215 -24.53 -12.33 -2.53
CA SER A 215 -25.88 -12.83 -2.28
C SER A 215 -26.71 -12.87 -3.57
N THR A 216 -27.63 -13.83 -3.65
CA THR A 216 -28.64 -13.86 -4.71
C THR A 216 -29.75 -12.86 -4.40
N ALA A 217 -30.31 -12.27 -5.45
CA ALA A 217 -31.47 -11.39 -5.35
C ALA A 217 -32.41 -11.66 -6.52
N ASP A 218 -33.72 -11.57 -6.27
CA ASP A 218 -34.72 -11.64 -7.33
C ASP A 218 -34.88 -10.25 -7.95
N ILE A 219 -34.90 -10.20 -9.28
CA ILE A 219 -35.11 -8.97 -10.04
C ILE A 219 -36.47 -9.09 -10.75
N GLU A 220 -37.42 -8.25 -10.33
CA GLU A 220 -38.79 -8.26 -10.83
C GLU A 220 -39.11 -6.90 -11.49
N PRO A 221 -39.26 -6.86 -12.83
CA PRO A 221 -39.70 -5.65 -13.51
C PRO A 221 -41.20 -5.40 -13.29
N ASP A 222 -41.55 -4.17 -12.99
CA ASP A 222 -42.93 -3.67 -12.92
C ASP A 222 -43.12 -2.60 -14.00
N GLU A 223 -43.56 -3.04 -15.18
CA GLU A 223 -43.73 -2.19 -16.35
C GLU A 223 -44.81 -1.11 -16.13
N ALA A 224 -45.87 -1.42 -15.37
CA ALA A 224 -46.97 -0.50 -15.13
C ALA A 224 -46.53 0.73 -14.32
N ASN A 225 -45.63 0.53 -13.36
CA ASN A 225 -45.12 1.60 -12.50
C ASN A 225 -43.74 2.12 -12.94
N ASN A 226 -43.16 1.54 -14.00
CA ASN A 226 -41.78 1.79 -14.45
C ASN A 226 -40.76 1.62 -13.30
N ILE A 227 -40.89 0.54 -12.54
CA ILE A 227 -40.04 0.19 -11.39
C ILE A 227 -39.34 -1.12 -11.66
N LEU A 228 -38.06 -1.20 -11.29
CA LEU A 228 -37.30 -2.45 -11.21
C LEU A 228 -37.14 -2.82 -9.73
N ARG A 229 -37.89 -3.82 -9.26
CA ARG A 229 -37.80 -4.30 -7.87
C ARG A 229 -36.63 -5.27 -7.75
N VAL A 230 -35.73 -4.98 -6.81
CA VAL A 230 -34.62 -5.85 -6.45
C VAL A 230 -34.87 -6.36 -5.03
N ARG A 231 -35.18 -7.66 -4.94
CA ARG A 231 -35.58 -8.34 -3.71
C ARG A 231 -34.39 -9.13 -3.18
N ILE A 232 -33.85 -8.66 -2.06
CA ILE A 232 -32.69 -9.27 -1.41
C ILE A 232 -33.20 -10.18 -0.30
N HIS A 233 -32.68 -11.42 -0.26
CA HIS A 233 -33.08 -12.36 0.77
C HIS A 233 -32.52 -12.01 2.15
N ARG A 234 -33.11 -12.59 3.20
CA ARG A 234 -32.64 -12.47 4.58
C ARG A 234 -31.16 -12.83 4.74
N MET A 235 -30.52 -12.12 5.66
CA MET A 235 -29.14 -12.29 6.10
C MET A 235 -29.04 -13.36 7.19
N ALA A 236 -27.83 -13.67 7.63
CA ALA A 236 -27.57 -14.71 8.63
C ALA A 236 -28.27 -14.49 9.99
N CYS A 237 -28.58 -13.26 10.39
CA CYS A 237 -29.24 -12.99 11.67
C CYS A 237 -30.22 -11.80 11.65
N PRO A 238 -31.18 -11.73 12.60
CA PRO A 238 -32.18 -10.66 12.64
C PRO A 238 -31.61 -9.24 12.79
N ALA A 239 -30.43 -9.12 13.42
CA ALA A 239 -29.75 -7.83 13.54
C ALA A 239 -29.22 -7.35 12.18
N HIS A 240 -28.69 -8.27 11.36
CA HIS A 240 -28.25 -7.98 10.00
C HIS A 240 -29.42 -7.71 9.07
N ASP A 241 -30.54 -8.44 9.21
CA ASP A 241 -31.78 -8.13 8.47
C ASP A 241 -32.24 -6.69 8.73
N LYS A 242 -32.27 -6.28 10.00
CA LYS A 242 -32.69 -4.92 10.37
C LYS A 242 -31.76 -3.86 9.78
N ALA A 243 -30.45 -4.09 9.84
CA ALA A 243 -29.46 -3.17 9.28
C ALA A 243 -29.54 -3.12 7.75
N MET A 244 -29.74 -4.26 7.10
CA MET A 244 -29.86 -4.36 5.65
C MET A 244 -31.14 -3.70 5.15
N ALA A 245 -32.29 -3.96 5.79
CA ALA A 245 -33.55 -3.30 5.44
C ALA A 245 -33.43 -1.76 5.51
N ALA A 246 -32.73 -1.24 6.52
CA ALA A 246 -32.47 0.20 6.63
C ALA A 246 -31.55 0.72 5.50
N LEU A 247 -30.49 -0.02 5.16
CA LEU A 247 -29.61 0.31 4.04
C LEU A 247 -30.39 0.36 2.71
N LEU A 248 -31.19 -0.67 2.42
CA LEU A 248 -31.94 -0.77 1.17
C LEU A 248 -33.02 0.32 1.06
N ALA A 249 -33.63 0.71 2.18
CA ALA A 249 -34.54 1.86 2.22
C ALA A 249 -33.81 3.16 1.83
N GLU A 250 -32.67 3.46 2.45
CA GLU A 250 -31.88 4.67 2.15
C GLU A 250 -31.40 4.70 0.69
N ILE A 251 -30.98 3.56 0.13
CA ILE A 251 -30.60 3.46 -1.29
C ILE A 251 -31.81 3.70 -2.21
N SER A 252 -32.98 3.14 -1.88
CA SER A 252 -34.20 3.31 -2.66
C SER A 252 -34.72 4.76 -2.65
N GLU A 253 -34.46 5.49 -1.56
CA GLU A 253 -34.78 6.92 -1.44
C GLU A 253 -33.94 7.80 -2.35
N LEU A 254 -32.75 7.35 -2.79
CA LEU A 254 -31.93 8.08 -3.76
C LEU A 254 -32.55 8.12 -5.17
N GLN A 255 -33.63 7.37 -5.41
CA GLN A 255 -34.38 7.32 -6.66
C GLN A 255 -33.50 7.04 -7.89
N PHE A 256 -32.54 6.14 -7.74
CA PHE A 256 -31.67 5.75 -8.85
C PHE A 256 -32.48 5.06 -9.95
N CYS A 257 -32.27 5.48 -11.20
CA CYS A 257 -32.90 4.87 -12.36
C CYS A 257 -31.90 3.99 -13.10
N HIS A 258 -32.36 2.85 -13.60
CA HIS A 258 -31.53 1.99 -14.43
C HIS A 258 -31.04 2.76 -15.68
N PRO A 259 -29.74 2.72 -16.02
CA PRO A 259 -29.15 3.61 -17.02
C PRO A 259 -29.75 3.45 -18.42
N GLU A 260 -30.15 2.24 -18.81
CA GLU A 260 -30.74 1.97 -20.14
C GLU A 260 -32.28 2.00 -20.11
N ALA A 261 -32.91 1.16 -19.27
CA ALA A 261 -34.37 1.06 -19.17
C ALA A 261 -35.07 2.31 -18.59
N GLY A 262 -34.36 3.17 -17.85
CA GLY A 262 -34.95 4.34 -17.16
C GLY A 262 -35.88 4.00 -16.00
N ALA A 263 -36.15 2.71 -15.73
CA ALA A 263 -36.98 2.26 -14.63
C ALA A 263 -36.33 2.59 -13.27
N LYS A 264 -37.13 3.05 -12.32
CA LYS A 264 -36.67 3.36 -10.96
C LYS A 264 -36.31 2.08 -10.23
N MET A 265 -35.10 1.98 -9.70
CA MET A 265 -34.65 0.83 -8.91
C MET A 265 -35.13 0.96 -7.47
N VAL A 266 -35.82 -0.07 -6.98
CA VAL A 266 -36.31 -0.13 -5.60
C VAL A 266 -35.82 -1.43 -4.96
N PHE A 267 -35.09 -1.30 -3.85
CA PHE A 267 -34.49 -2.40 -3.14
C PHE A 267 -35.28 -2.74 -1.88
N THR A 268 -35.58 -4.02 -1.68
CA THR A 268 -36.34 -4.50 -0.52
C THR A 268 -35.76 -5.79 0.03
N LEU A 269 -35.83 -5.97 1.35
CA LEU A 269 -35.49 -7.23 2.00
C LEU A 269 -36.74 -8.14 2.06
N VAL A 270 -36.59 -9.44 1.77
CA VAL A 270 -37.65 -10.47 1.82
C VAL A 270 -37.24 -11.71 2.59
#